data_AF-A0A933NKY8-F1
#
_entry.id   AF-A0A933NKY8-F1
#
_cell.length_a   1.000
_cell.length_b   1.000
_cell.length_c   1.000
_cell.angle_alpha   90.00
_cell.angle_beta   90.00
_cell.angle_gamma   90.00
#
_symmetry.space_group_name_H-M   'P 1'
#
loop_
_entity.id
_entity.type
_entity.pdbx_description
1 polymer ?
#
loop_
_entity_poly.entity_id
_entity_poly.type
_entity_poly.pdbx_seq_one_letter_code
_entity_poly.pdbx_strand_id
1 'polypeptide(L)'
;MPSRVQCLVLLATAGTMPEWNDRRLSRGHRAIPLPTVAAMGRTPMISQLVKQLGIDVDVVLRPVESSILVEVEQRAYNVFHVQKARGSEFIPAQDDFVIPHGVRSVLGFGGILTGGSMFAIILFSSTPIPRQTADLFKTIAASVKVAVTPFSRGPIFASP
;
A
#
# COMPACT_ATOMS: atom_id res chain seq x y z
N MET A 1 14.45 -22.32 -13.03
CA MET A 1 14.85 -21.31 -12.01
C MET A 1 13.72 -21.20 -10.98
N PRO A 2 14.00 -21.10 -9.67
CA PRO A 2 12.91 -20.95 -8.70
C PRO A 2 12.13 -19.67 -9.02
N SER A 3 10.81 -19.76 -9.04
CA SER A 3 9.93 -18.62 -9.29
C SER A 3 10.11 -17.59 -8.17
N ARG A 4 10.55 -16.37 -8.51
CA ARG A 4 10.52 -15.25 -7.56
C ARG A 4 9.07 -14.89 -7.29
N VAL A 5 8.68 -14.92 -6.02
CA VAL A 5 7.37 -14.44 -5.57
C VAL A 5 7.49 -12.96 -5.26
N GLN A 6 6.65 -12.13 -5.87
CA GLN A 6 6.53 -10.71 -5.49
C GLN A 6 5.83 -10.61 -4.13
N CYS A 7 6.29 -9.71 -3.29
CA CYS A 7 5.75 -9.53 -1.94
C CYS A 7 5.49 -8.04 -1.68
N LEU A 8 4.36 -7.74 -1.03
CA LEU A 8 4.16 -6.46 -0.39
C LEU A 8 4.80 -6.53 1.00
N VAL A 9 5.84 -5.73 1.24
CA VAL A 9 6.61 -5.80 2.49
C VAL A 9 6.44 -4.52 3.29
N LEU A 10 6.18 -4.66 4.59
CA LEU A 10 6.06 -3.52 5.50
C LEU A 10 7.45 -2.96 5.82
N LEU A 11 7.79 -1.83 5.21
CA LEU A 11 9.09 -1.17 5.42
C LEU A 11 9.10 -0.29 6.67
N ALA A 12 7.98 0.32 7.04
CA ALA A 12 7.84 1.15 8.22
C ALA A 12 6.40 1.14 8.73
N THR A 13 6.22 1.41 10.01
CA THR A 13 4.92 1.57 10.65
C THR A 13 5.06 2.54 11.83
N ALA A 14 3.99 3.27 12.10
CA ALA A 14 3.91 4.21 13.22
C ALA A 14 2.46 4.29 13.69
N GLY A 15 2.27 4.54 14.98
CA GLY A 15 0.93 4.63 15.54
C GLY A 15 0.90 4.96 17.03
N THR A 16 -0.30 4.94 17.61
CA THR A 16 -0.54 5.34 19.01
C THR A 16 -0.10 4.29 20.03
N MET A 17 -0.04 3.02 19.63
CA MET A 17 0.43 1.92 20.50
C MET A 17 1.94 1.71 20.33
N PRO A 18 2.70 1.44 21.41
CA PRO A 18 4.14 1.20 21.33
C PRO A 18 4.52 0.12 20.30
N GLU A 19 3.77 -0.97 20.25
CA GLU A 19 4.01 -2.08 19.33
C GLU A 19 3.79 -1.73 17.85
N TRP A 20 3.03 -0.66 17.56
CA TRP A 20 2.81 -0.18 16.19
C TRP A 20 3.95 0.70 15.68
N ASN A 21 4.93 1.00 16.52
CA ASN A 21 6.11 1.76 16.14
C ASN A 21 7.32 0.85 15.86
N ASP A 22 7.12 -0.48 15.86
CA ASP A 22 8.12 -1.46 15.45
C ASP A 22 7.54 -2.46 14.45
N ARG A 23 7.99 -2.35 13.18
CA ARG A 23 7.53 -3.23 12.09
C ARG A 23 7.74 -4.72 12.37
N ARG A 24 8.72 -5.07 13.21
CA ARG A 24 9.05 -6.47 13.56
C ARG A 24 7.95 -7.11 14.40
N LEU A 25 7.17 -6.30 15.13
CA LEU A 25 6.05 -6.72 15.96
C LEU A 25 4.74 -6.88 15.17
N SER A 26 4.71 -6.47 13.89
CA SER A 26 3.54 -6.67 13.04
C SER A 26 3.24 -8.16 12.87
N ARG A 27 1.98 -8.55 13.08
CA ARG A 27 1.56 -9.96 12.94
C ARG A 27 1.00 -10.26 11.55
N GLY A 28 0.19 -9.34 11.01
CA GLY A 28 -0.57 -9.57 9.78
C GLY A 28 0.07 -9.05 8.48
N HIS A 29 1.03 -8.11 8.55
CA HIS A 29 1.44 -7.35 7.36
C HIS A 29 2.97 -7.30 7.13
N ARG A 30 3.77 -8.15 7.78
CA ARG A 30 5.24 -8.13 7.62
C ARG A 30 5.66 -8.33 6.16
N ALA A 31 5.19 -9.40 5.55
CA ALA A 31 5.35 -9.67 4.12
C ALA A 31 4.10 -10.41 3.64
N ILE A 32 3.46 -9.87 2.62
CA ILE A 32 2.27 -10.46 2.02
C ILE A 32 2.66 -10.92 0.62
N PRO A 33 2.73 -12.25 0.39
CA PRO A 33 2.99 -12.79 -0.92
C PRO A 33 1.89 -12.35 -1.90
N LEU A 34 2.30 -11.91 -3.08
CA LEU A 34 1.43 -11.60 -4.23
C LEU A 34 1.70 -12.66 -5.32
N PRO A 35 1.40 -13.94 -5.09
CA PRO A 35 1.82 -15.01 -6.00
C PRO A 35 1.05 -14.99 -7.32
N THR A 36 -0.21 -14.51 -7.29
CA THR A 36 -1.10 -14.44 -8.45
C THR A 36 -2.16 -13.36 -8.26
N VAL A 37 -2.77 -12.91 -9.38
CA VAL A 37 -3.97 -12.05 -9.39
C VAL A 37 -5.09 -12.64 -8.51
N ALA A 38 -5.31 -13.95 -8.64
CA ALA A 38 -6.36 -14.66 -7.90
C ALA A 38 -6.12 -14.68 -6.38
N ALA A 39 -4.85 -14.75 -5.93
CA ALA A 39 -4.52 -14.69 -4.51
C ALA A 39 -4.70 -13.28 -3.93
N MET A 40 -4.44 -12.22 -4.70
CA MET A 40 -4.73 -10.85 -4.29
C MET A 40 -6.23 -10.61 -4.10
N GLY A 41 -7.06 -11.19 -4.99
CA GLY A 41 -8.53 -11.18 -4.89
C GLY A 41 -9.08 -11.70 -3.56
N ARG A 42 -8.31 -12.54 -2.85
CA ARG A 42 -8.70 -13.10 -1.54
C ARG A 42 -8.37 -12.19 -0.37
N THR A 43 -7.68 -11.06 -0.60
CA THR A 43 -7.40 -10.05 0.41
C THR A 43 -8.10 -8.74 0.02
N PRO A 44 -9.33 -8.48 0.51
CA PRO A 44 -10.18 -7.39 0.03
C PRO A 44 -9.49 -6.02 0.06
N MET A 45 -8.75 -5.73 1.13
CA MET A 45 -8.01 -4.47 1.28
C MET A 45 -6.96 -4.27 0.19
N ILE A 46 -6.17 -5.31 -0.11
CA ILE A 46 -5.07 -5.22 -1.08
C ILE A 46 -5.60 -5.08 -2.50
N SER A 47 -6.61 -5.89 -2.85
CA SER A 47 -7.30 -5.76 -4.13
C SER A 47 -7.85 -4.35 -4.33
N GLN A 48 -8.47 -3.80 -3.28
CA GLN A 48 -9.05 -2.47 -3.34
C GLN A 48 -7.99 -1.37 -3.37
N LEU A 49 -6.85 -1.56 -2.69
CA LEU A 49 -5.70 -0.66 -2.76
C LEU A 49 -5.16 -0.58 -4.20
N VAL A 50 -4.82 -1.71 -4.80
CA VAL A 50 -4.26 -1.75 -6.17
C VAL A 50 -5.22 -1.12 -7.18
N LYS A 51 -6.50 -1.51 -7.09
CA LYS A 51 -7.56 -0.97 -7.96
C LYS A 51 -7.72 0.55 -7.83
N GLN A 52 -7.82 1.06 -6.59
CA GLN A 52 -8.06 2.50 -6.38
C GLN A 52 -6.82 3.36 -6.65
N LEU A 53 -5.61 2.81 -6.51
CA LEU A 53 -4.40 3.48 -6.95
C LEU A 53 -4.29 3.55 -8.49
N GLY A 54 -5.13 2.81 -9.23
CA GLY A 54 -5.08 2.77 -10.69
C GLY A 54 -3.84 2.04 -11.21
N ILE A 55 -3.30 1.12 -10.41
CA ILE A 55 -2.13 0.33 -10.76
C ILE A 55 -2.61 -0.94 -11.46
N ASP A 56 -2.08 -1.22 -12.65
CA ASP A 56 -2.33 -2.47 -13.34
C ASP A 56 -1.78 -3.64 -12.52
N VAL A 57 -2.60 -4.67 -12.32
CA VAL A 57 -2.22 -5.84 -11.53
C VAL A 57 -1.05 -6.57 -12.19
N ASP A 58 -0.96 -6.58 -13.53
CA ASP A 58 0.16 -7.21 -14.23
C ASP A 58 1.48 -6.47 -13.98
N VAL A 59 1.43 -5.15 -13.77
CA VAL A 59 2.58 -4.32 -13.36
C VAL A 59 3.03 -4.63 -11.94
N VAL A 60 2.11 -4.99 -11.03
CA VAL A 60 2.47 -5.40 -9.66
C VAL A 60 3.17 -6.76 -9.66
N LEU A 61 2.77 -7.65 -10.57
CA LEU A 61 3.27 -9.04 -10.60
C LEU A 61 4.54 -9.20 -11.42
N ARG A 62 4.85 -8.29 -12.34
CA ARG A 62 6.00 -8.38 -13.26
C ARG A 62 6.81 -7.08 -13.26
N PRO A 63 8.16 -7.15 -13.27
CA PRO A 63 8.98 -5.96 -13.53
C PRO A 63 8.61 -5.37 -14.91
N VAL A 64 8.24 -4.10 -14.94
CA VAL A 64 7.85 -3.41 -16.18
C VAL A 64 9.09 -2.94 -16.94
N GLU A 65 9.09 -3.11 -18.26
CA GLU A 65 10.12 -2.56 -19.14
C GLU A 65 10.07 -1.00 -19.18
N SER A 66 11.23 -0.37 -19.35
CA SER A 66 11.45 1.08 -19.21
C SER A 66 10.59 1.99 -20.10
N SER A 67 10.09 1.49 -21.22
CA SER A 67 9.28 2.25 -22.19
C SER A 67 7.81 2.44 -21.76
N ILE A 68 7.27 1.58 -20.89
CA ILE A 68 5.87 1.62 -20.41
C ILE A 68 5.73 2.42 -19.10
N LEU A 69 6.85 2.61 -18.38
CA LEU A 69 6.88 3.25 -17.07
C LEU A 69 6.35 4.71 -17.13
N VAL A 70 6.66 5.48 -18.17
CA VAL A 70 6.29 6.92 -18.24
C VAL A 70 4.77 7.16 -18.23
N GLU A 71 3.98 6.33 -18.91
CA GLU A 71 2.50 6.45 -18.90
C GLU A 71 1.87 5.95 -17.61
N VAL A 72 2.43 4.88 -17.02
CA VAL A 72 1.98 4.35 -15.72
C VAL A 72 2.29 5.33 -14.59
N GLU A 73 3.45 5.99 -14.63
CA GLU A 73 3.83 7.02 -13.67
C GLU A 73 2.89 8.22 -13.68
N GLN A 74 2.35 8.60 -14.84
CA GLN A 74 1.39 9.72 -14.95
C GLN A 74 -0.02 9.36 -14.46
N ARG A 75 -0.43 8.08 -14.51
CA ARG A 75 -1.77 7.62 -14.10
C ARG A 75 -1.86 7.14 -12.64
N ALA A 76 -0.74 6.84 -11.99
CA ALA A 76 -0.69 6.13 -10.70
C ALA A 76 -0.78 6.99 -9.43
N TYR A 77 -0.92 8.31 -9.51
CA TYR A 77 -1.12 9.16 -8.31
C TYR A 77 -2.59 9.23 -7.93
N ASN A 78 -3.16 8.09 -7.56
CA ASN A 78 -4.50 8.02 -6.98
C ASN A 78 -4.43 7.71 -5.49
N VAL A 79 -5.59 7.72 -4.85
CA VAL A 79 -5.75 7.40 -3.43
C VAL A 79 -6.69 6.22 -3.26
N PHE A 80 -6.32 5.33 -2.34
CA PHE A 80 -7.23 4.37 -1.73
C PHE A 80 -7.99 5.07 -0.60
N HIS A 81 -9.30 5.09 -0.64
CA HIS A 81 -10.10 5.75 0.39
C HIS A 81 -11.32 4.93 0.78
N VAL A 82 -11.43 4.64 2.08
CA VAL A 82 -12.59 4.05 2.73
C VAL A 82 -13.15 5.08 3.70
N GLN A 83 -14.18 5.80 3.27
CA GLN A 83 -14.78 6.91 4.04
C GLN A 83 -15.40 6.46 5.37
N LYS A 84 -15.88 5.20 5.44
CA LYS A 84 -16.41 4.58 6.65
C LYS A 84 -15.76 3.21 6.85
N ALA A 85 -14.85 3.11 7.81
CA ALA A 85 -14.09 1.88 8.08
C ALA A 85 -14.93 0.81 8.79
N ARG A 86 -15.76 1.22 9.76
CA ARG A 86 -16.62 0.30 10.53
C ARG A 86 -17.66 -0.37 9.61
N GLY A 87 -17.65 -1.70 9.59
CA GLY A 87 -18.50 -2.53 8.76
C GLY A 87 -18.11 -2.57 7.28
N SER A 88 -16.96 -2.00 6.90
CA SER A 88 -16.48 -2.08 5.52
C SER A 88 -15.90 -3.46 5.23
N GLU A 89 -16.40 -4.11 4.18
CA GLU A 89 -15.84 -5.38 3.66
C GLU A 89 -14.38 -5.25 3.19
N PHE A 90 -13.93 -4.04 2.88
CA PHE A 90 -12.55 -3.77 2.45
C PHE A 90 -11.56 -3.78 3.61
N ILE A 91 -12.01 -3.71 4.86
CA ILE A 91 -11.16 -3.68 6.06
C ILE A 91 -11.56 -4.84 6.98
N PRO A 92 -11.00 -6.05 6.81
CA PRO A 92 -11.49 -7.24 7.52
C PRO A 92 -11.31 -7.24 9.03
N ALA A 93 -10.29 -6.53 9.54
CA ALA A 93 -9.90 -6.49 10.96
C ALA A 93 -10.87 -5.63 11.81
N GLN A 94 -12.15 -6.01 11.83
CA GLN A 94 -13.21 -5.24 12.49
C GLN A 94 -13.12 -5.36 14.01
N ASP A 95 -13.10 -6.59 14.52
CA ASP A 95 -13.23 -6.87 15.96
C ASP A 95 -11.93 -6.66 16.74
N ASP A 96 -10.79 -6.79 16.08
CA ASP A 96 -9.46 -6.73 16.67
C ASP A 96 -8.74 -5.39 16.43
N PHE A 97 -9.16 -4.60 15.44
CA PHE A 97 -8.48 -3.35 15.09
C PHE A 97 -9.42 -2.15 14.91
N VAL A 98 -10.39 -2.23 13.98
CA VAL A 98 -11.22 -1.06 13.63
C VAL A 98 -12.11 -0.61 14.79
N ILE A 99 -12.84 -1.54 15.42
CA ILE A 99 -13.76 -1.23 16.50
C ILE A 99 -13.00 -0.84 17.79
N PRO A 100 -12.01 -1.63 18.28
CA PRO A 100 -11.32 -1.31 19.53
C PRO A 100 -10.54 0.00 19.49
N HIS A 101 -9.97 0.36 18.34
CA HIS A 101 -9.16 1.58 18.20
C HIS A 101 -9.92 2.74 17.54
N GLY A 102 -11.23 2.59 17.35
CA GLY A 102 -12.10 3.66 16.89
C GLY A 102 -11.74 4.17 15.49
N VAL A 103 -11.26 3.32 14.59
CA VAL A 103 -10.93 3.71 13.22
C VAL A 103 -12.22 4.07 12.47
N ARG A 104 -12.29 5.31 11.99
CA ARG A 104 -13.47 5.87 11.31
C ARG A 104 -13.32 5.89 9.80
N SER A 105 -12.11 6.14 9.29
CA SER A 105 -11.82 6.11 7.86
C SER A 105 -10.39 5.62 7.59
N VAL A 106 -10.17 5.09 6.39
CA VAL A 106 -8.86 4.61 5.94
C VAL A 106 -8.48 5.35 4.66
N LEU A 107 -7.26 5.86 4.61
CA LEU A 107 -6.67 6.51 3.45
C LEU A 107 -5.39 5.78 3.11
N GLY A 108 -5.15 5.52 1.84
CA GLY A 108 -3.88 5.07 1.33
C GLY A 108 -3.50 5.86 0.10
N PHE A 109 -2.20 6.06 -0.10
CA PHE A 109 -1.68 6.73 -1.28
C PHE A 109 -0.33 6.12 -1.64
N GLY A 110 0.05 6.20 -2.90
CA GLY A 110 1.23 5.49 -3.39
C GLY A 110 1.38 5.59 -4.89
N GLY A 111 2.17 4.69 -5.46
CA GLY A 111 2.39 4.63 -6.89
C GLY A 111 3.51 3.66 -7.26
N ILE A 112 3.95 3.74 -8.52
CA ILE A 112 5.05 2.94 -9.05
C ILE A 112 6.36 3.74 -8.98
N LEU A 113 7.42 3.10 -8.49
CA LEU A 113 8.79 3.61 -8.47
C LEU A 113 9.48 3.37 -9.81
N THR A 114 10.56 4.09 -10.09
CA THR A 114 11.31 3.98 -11.36
C THR A 114 11.87 2.57 -11.65
N GLY A 115 11.99 1.72 -10.63
CA GLY A 115 12.38 0.31 -10.76
C GLY A 115 11.22 -0.67 -10.98
N GLY A 116 9.99 -0.18 -11.19
CA GLY A 116 8.78 -0.99 -11.41
C GLY A 116 8.10 -1.50 -10.14
N SER A 117 8.75 -1.41 -8.97
CA SER A 117 8.12 -1.77 -7.70
C SER A 117 7.07 -0.75 -7.29
N MET A 118 5.93 -1.22 -6.78
CA MET A 118 4.94 -0.36 -6.16
C MET A 118 5.33 0.03 -4.72
N PHE A 119 4.92 1.21 -4.29
CA PHE A 119 4.91 1.60 -2.88
C PHE A 119 3.52 2.11 -2.50
N ALA A 120 3.16 1.94 -1.24
CA ALA A 120 1.94 2.51 -0.67
C ALA A 120 2.16 2.88 0.79
N ILE A 121 1.51 3.95 1.22
CA ILE A 121 1.38 4.36 2.62
C ILE A 121 -0.09 4.27 2.95
N ILE A 122 -0.43 3.63 4.07
CA ILE A 122 -1.81 3.43 4.54
C ILE A 122 -1.96 4.06 5.92
N LEU A 123 -2.98 4.88 6.07
CA LEU A 123 -3.36 5.61 7.28
C LEU A 123 -4.72 5.12 7.75
N PHE A 124 -4.78 4.73 9.02
CA PHE A 124 -6.01 4.42 9.72
C PHE A 124 -6.32 5.58 10.65
N SER A 125 -7.42 6.30 10.40
CA SER A 125 -7.76 7.52 11.13
C SER A 125 -8.92 7.29 12.09
N SER A 126 -8.81 7.79 13.31
CA SER A 126 -9.91 7.86 14.29
C SER A 126 -10.89 9.00 14.01
N THR A 127 -10.64 9.80 12.97
CA THR A 127 -11.52 10.87 12.48
C THR A 127 -11.94 10.58 11.04
N PRO A 128 -13.17 10.95 10.62
CA PRO A 128 -13.57 10.82 9.22
C PRO A 128 -12.71 11.73 8.33
N ILE A 129 -12.16 11.16 7.26
CA ILE A 129 -11.48 11.91 6.20
C ILE A 129 -12.50 12.14 5.07
N PRO A 130 -12.83 13.40 4.73
CA PRO A 130 -13.65 13.68 3.56
C PRO A 130 -12.91 13.30 2.27
N ARG A 131 -13.67 12.94 1.22
CA ARG A 131 -13.09 12.58 -0.08
C ARG A 131 -12.17 13.67 -0.64
N GLN A 132 -12.58 14.93 -0.51
CA GLN A 132 -11.79 16.07 -0.97
C GLN A 132 -10.42 16.14 -0.26
N THR A 133 -10.37 15.85 1.04
CA THR A 133 -9.10 15.79 1.80
C THR A 133 -8.26 14.60 1.38
N ALA A 134 -8.86 13.43 1.16
CA ALA A 134 -8.16 12.26 0.65
C ALA A 134 -7.51 12.54 -0.72
N ASP A 135 -8.20 13.23 -1.63
CA ASP A 135 -7.67 13.54 -2.96
C ASP A 135 -6.44 14.48 -2.92
N LEU A 136 -6.25 15.29 -1.86
CA LEU A 136 -5.04 16.11 -1.69
C LEU A 136 -3.76 15.25 -1.51
N PHE A 137 -3.90 14.01 -1.02
CA PHE A 137 -2.76 13.11 -0.82
C PHE A 137 -2.16 12.57 -2.13
N LYS A 138 -2.81 12.78 -3.27
CA LYS A 138 -2.21 12.52 -4.59
C LYS A 138 -0.91 13.29 -4.78
N THR A 139 -0.89 14.56 -4.35
CA THR A 139 0.32 15.40 -4.39
C THR A 139 1.39 14.90 -3.42
N ILE A 140 0.98 14.44 -2.23
CA ILE A 140 1.90 13.86 -1.24
C ILE A 140 2.54 12.57 -1.78
N ALA A 141 1.78 11.74 -2.51
CA ALA A 141 2.31 10.55 -3.16
C ALA A 141 3.46 10.87 -4.13
N ALA A 142 3.33 11.94 -4.92
CA ALA A 142 4.40 12.39 -5.81
C ALA A 142 5.66 12.83 -5.03
N SER A 143 5.50 13.61 -3.95
CA SER A 143 6.62 14.02 -3.09
C SER A 143 7.31 12.83 -2.43
N VAL A 144 6.54 11.87 -1.91
CA VAL A 144 7.08 10.64 -1.31
C VAL A 144 7.84 9.84 -2.35
N LYS A 145 7.30 9.67 -3.56
CA LYS A 145 7.98 8.97 -4.64
C LYS A 145 9.37 9.55 -4.90
N VAL A 146 9.49 10.87 -5.02
CA VAL A 146 10.79 11.54 -5.20
C VAL A 146 11.73 11.23 -4.03
N ALA A 147 11.24 11.32 -2.79
CA ALA A 147 12.03 11.05 -1.60
C ALA A 147 12.51 9.59 -1.50
N VAL A 148 11.71 8.62 -1.91
CA VAL A 148 12.06 7.19 -1.80
C VAL A 148 12.79 6.63 -3.02
N THR A 149 12.74 7.32 -4.16
CA THR A 149 13.36 6.86 -5.42
C THR A 149 14.85 6.52 -5.29
N PRO A 150 15.71 7.31 -4.59
CA PRO A 150 17.12 6.97 -4.41
C PRO A 150 17.35 5.61 -3.72
N PHE A 151 16.41 5.15 -2.90
CA PHE A 151 16.49 3.90 -2.16
C PHE A 151 15.89 2.70 -2.90
N SER A 152 15.30 2.93 -4.08
CA SER A 152 14.62 1.89 -4.87
C SER A 152 15.57 1.04 -5.73
N ARG A 153 16.82 1.51 -5.92
CA ARG A 153 17.83 0.86 -6.76
C ARG A 153 18.89 0.18 -5.88
N GLY A 154 18.49 -0.87 -5.17
CA GLY A 154 19.41 -1.64 -4.33
C GLY A 154 18.69 -2.65 -3.45
N PRO A 155 19.44 -3.55 -2.77
CA PRO A 155 18.87 -4.41 -1.75
C PRO A 155 18.29 -3.55 -0.61
N ILE A 156 16.98 -3.64 -0.40
CA ILE A 156 16.27 -2.94 0.69
C ILE A 156 16.54 -3.61 2.04
N PHE A 157 16.78 -4.93 2.03
CA PHE A 157 17.09 -5.72 3.22
C PHE A 157 18.57 -6.07 3.22
N ALA A 158 19.20 -5.97 4.39
CA ALA A 158 20.54 -6.52 4.58
C ALA A 158 20.52 -8.02 4.30
N SER A 159 21.62 -8.54 3.73
CA SER A 159 21.83 -9.98 3.67
C SER A 159 21.81 -10.57 5.09
N PRO A 160 21.21 -11.76 5.28
CA PRO A 160 21.19 -12.43 6.58
C PRO A 160 22.58 -12.70 7.15
#